data_AF-A0AA88L0A0-F1
#
_entry.id   AF-A0AA88L0A0-F1
#
_cell.length_a   1.000
_cell.length_b   1.000
_cell.length_c   1.000
_cell.angle_alpha   90.00
_cell.angle_beta   90.00
_cell.angle_gamma   90.00
#
_symmetry.space_group_name_H-M   'P 1'
#
loop_
_entity.id
_entity.type
_entity.pdbx_description
1 polymer ?
#
loop_
_entity_poly.entity_id
_entity_poly.type
_entity_poly.pdbx_seq_one_letter_code
_entity_poly.pdbx_strand_id
1 'polypeptide(L)'
;MMFVDYALGLVNDFNVLFQSKSPIFYKLKTEILKLVATLAINYMDGTYVRNCTDLLALDVTDESHYVDVQKVYLGYTAEEELASLVSSSPDISQLEVRKVYITVRDFY
;
A
#
# COMPACT_ATOMS: atom_id res chain seq x y z
N MET A 1 -13.91 -1.68 4.11
CA MET A 1 -13.15 -2.22 5.26
C MET A 1 -12.03 -3.16 4.82
N MET A 2 -12.15 -3.87 3.68
CA MET A 2 -11.15 -4.85 3.23
C MET A 2 -9.76 -4.30 2.86
N PHE A 3 -9.66 -3.06 2.36
CA PHE A 3 -8.37 -2.38 2.20
C PHE A 3 -7.64 -2.21 3.55
N VAL A 4 -8.38 -1.83 4.60
CA VAL A 4 -7.80 -1.65 5.93
C VAL A 4 -7.33 -3.00 6.48
N ASP A 5 -8.04 -4.09 6.19
CA ASP A 5 -7.60 -5.44 6.57
C ASP A 5 -6.28 -5.83 5.87
N TYR A 6 -6.11 -5.47 4.60
CA TYR A 6 -4.84 -5.64 3.88
C TYR A 6 -3.71 -4.82 4.53
N ALA A 7 -3.92 -3.51 4.75
CA ALA A 7 -2.92 -2.65 5.36
C ALA A 7 -2.56 -3.09 6.78
N LEU A 8 -3.54 -3.51 7.58
CA LEU A 8 -3.34 -4.07 8.92
C LEU A 8 -2.60 -5.41 8.87
N GLY A 9 -2.85 -6.25 7.86
CA GLY A 9 -2.10 -7.48 7.64
C GLY A 9 -0.60 -7.23 7.51
N LEU A 10 -0.21 -6.25 6.70
CA LEU A 10 1.19 -5.85 6.51
C LEU A 10 1.86 -5.43 7.83
N VAL A 11 1.14 -4.66 8.66
CA VAL A 11 1.65 -4.18 9.96
C VAL A 11 1.65 -5.30 11.01
N ASN A 12 0.68 -6.21 10.98
CA ASN A 12 0.61 -7.33 11.91
C ASN A 12 1.72 -8.35 11.67
N ASP A 13 2.06 -8.66 10.42
CA ASP A 13 3.18 -9.54 10.07
C ASP A 13 4.50 -8.99 10.64
N PHE A 14 4.67 -7.66 10.57
CA PHE A 14 5.79 -6.98 11.20
C PHE A 14 5.75 -7.06 12.73
N ASN A 15 4.59 -6.85 13.36
CA ASN A 15 4.42 -6.92 14.81
C ASN A 15 4.75 -8.31 15.38
N VAL A 16 4.37 -9.39 14.69
CA VAL A 16 4.71 -10.76 15.09
C VAL A 16 6.23 -10.97 15.12
N LEU A 17 6.94 -10.40 14.15
CA LEU A 17 8.40 -10.47 14.09
C LEU A 17 9.06 -9.72 15.24
N PHE A 18 8.55 -8.53 15.59
CA PHE A 18 9.02 -7.74 16.72
C PHE A 18 8.79 -8.42 18.08
N GLN A 19 7.70 -9.15 18.23
CA GLN A 19 7.33 -9.88 19.45
C GLN A 19 8.05 -11.24 19.62
N SER A 20 8.81 -11.68 18.61
CA SER A 20 9.54 -12.95 18.68
C SER A 20 10.71 -12.90 19.68
N LYS A 21 10.95 -14.01 20.39
CA LYS A 21 11.77 -14.12 21.62
C LYS A 21 13.26 -13.73 21.52
N SER A 22 13.77 -13.23 20.40
CA SER A 22 15.14 -12.73 20.31
C SER A 22 15.29 -11.66 19.22
N PRO A 23 15.74 -10.44 19.56
CA PRO A 23 15.87 -9.36 18.59
C PRO A 23 17.07 -9.64 17.70
N ILE A 24 16.81 -10.24 16.54
CA ILE A 24 17.79 -10.32 15.47
C ILE A 24 17.76 -8.97 14.75
N PHE A 25 18.45 -7.97 15.32
CA PHE A 25 18.45 -6.58 14.84
C PHE A 25 18.66 -6.43 13.33
N TYR A 26 19.51 -7.26 12.72
CA TYR A 26 19.74 -7.23 11.26
C TYR A 26 18.52 -7.73 10.45
N LYS A 27 17.78 -8.72 10.96
CA LYS A 27 16.52 -9.15 10.35
C LYS A 27 15.45 -8.10 10.53
N LEU A 28 15.35 -7.51 11.72
CA LEU A 28 14.38 -6.45 12.00
C LEU A 28 14.56 -5.27 11.03
N LYS A 29 15.79 -4.79 10.83
CA LYS A 29 16.08 -3.73 9.84
C LYS A 29 15.63 -4.15 8.44
N THR A 30 15.93 -5.37 8.03
CA THR A 30 15.56 -5.88 6.70
C THR A 30 14.04 -5.93 6.51
N GLU A 31 13.30 -6.37 7.52
CA GLU A 31 11.83 -6.46 7.46
C GLU A 31 11.15 -5.09 7.54
N ILE A 32 11.70 -4.12 8.30
CA ILE A 32 11.24 -2.71 8.25
C ILE A 32 11.38 -2.15 6.84
N LEU A 33 12.55 -2.32 6.22
CA LEU A 33 12.79 -1.80 4.88
C LEU A 33 11.87 -2.44 3.84
N LYS A 34 11.59 -3.74 3.97
CA LYS A 34 10.59 -4.42 3.13
C LYS A 34 9.20 -3.86 3.34
N LEU A 35 8.75 -3.67 4.58
CA LEU A 35 7.45 -3.10 4.88
C LEU A 35 7.30 -1.70 4.28
N VAL A 36 8.29 -0.82 4.48
CA VAL A 36 8.32 0.53 3.90
C VAL A 36 8.23 0.48 2.38
N ALA A 37 9.05 -0.36 1.73
CA ALA A 37 9.01 -0.52 0.28
C ALA A 37 7.67 -1.06 -0.23
N THR A 38 7.06 -2.03 0.47
CA THR A 38 5.76 -2.60 0.11
C THR A 38 4.66 -1.54 0.21
N LEU A 39 4.62 -0.76 1.29
CA LEU A 39 3.63 0.31 1.44
C LEU A 39 3.81 1.39 0.37
N ALA A 40 5.05 1.83 0.13
CA ALA A 40 5.34 2.87 -0.85
C ALA A 40 5.00 2.46 -2.29
N ILE A 41 5.33 1.22 -2.70
CA ILE A 41 5.05 0.73 -4.07
C ILE A 41 3.54 0.66 -4.38
N ASN A 42 2.68 0.62 -3.36
CA ASN A 42 1.24 0.57 -3.57
C ASN A 42 0.67 1.88 -4.14
N TYR A 43 1.37 3.01 -4.01
CA TYR A 43 0.90 4.30 -4.52
C TYR A 43 1.98 5.17 -5.20
N MET A 44 3.26 4.82 -5.06
CA MET A 44 4.38 5.47 -5.74
C MET A 44 4.91 4.61 -6.88
N ASP A 45 5.60 5.25 -7.82
CA ASP A 45 6.29 4.60 -8.92
C ASP A 45 7.30 3.58 -8.37
N GLY A 46 7.11 2.31 -8.72
CA GLY A 46 7.94 1.23 -8.20
C GLY A 46 9.40 1.28 -8.66
N THR A 47 9.74 2.05 -9.70
CA THR A 47 11.13 2.29 -10.10
C THR A 47 11.78 3.31 -9.18
N TYR A 48 11.05 4.39 -8.83
CA TYR A 48 11.49 5.38 -7.85
C TYR A 48 11.79 4.73 -6.49
N VAL A 49 10.85 3.94 -5.95
CA VAL A 49 11.03 3.26 -4.66
C VAL A 49 12.23 2.30 -4.68
N ARG A 50 12.36 1.48 -5.74
CA ARG A 50 13.46 0.49 -5.85
C ARG A 50 14.83 1.11 -6.07
N ASN A 51 14.91 2.26 -6.73
CA ASN A 51 16.17 2.96 -6.98
C ASN A 51 16.59 3.85 -5.80
N CYS A 52 15.73 4.00 -4.78
CA CYS A 52 16.06 4.77 -3.59
C CYS A 52 17.19 4.08 -2.82
N THR A 53 18.30 4.79 -2.65
CA THR A 53 19.51 4.26 -1.98
C THR A 53 19.28 4.07 -0.48
N ASP A 54 18.44 4.91 0.12
CA ASP A 54 18.01 4.80 1.51
C ASP A 54 16.49 4.93 1.59
N LEU A 55 15.81 3.79 1.70
CA LEU A 55 14.35 3.73 1.82
C LEU A 55 13.80 4.47 3.05
N LEU A 56 14.61 4.68 4.10
CA LEU A 56 14.18 5.45 5.27
C LEU A 56 14.21 6.97 5.00
N ALA A 57 14.90 7.40 3.96
CA ALA A 57 14.96 8.77 3.48
C ALA A 57 14.08 8.99 2.23
N LEU A 58 13.25 8.01 1.85
CA LEU A 58 12.29 8.14 0.76
C LEU A 58 11.28 9.25 1.11
N ASP A 59 11.19 10.27 0.25
CA ASP A 59 10.16 11.30 0.39
C ASP A 59 8.83 10.78 -0.16
N VAL A 60 8.03 10.22 0.75
CA VAL A 60 6.70 9.70 0.45
C VAL A 60 5.68 10.79 0.11
N THR A 61 6.02 12.06 0.35
CA THR A 61 5.12 13.20 0.08
C THR A 61 5.35 13.83 -1.29
N ASP A 62 6.38 13.40 -2.03
CA ASP A 62 6.64 13.86 -3.39
C ASP A 62 5.64 13.25 -4.38
N GLU A 63 4.56 13.97 -4.61
CA GLU A 63 3.48 13.58 -5.53
C GLU A 63 3.95 13.39 -6.97
N SER A 64 5.11 13.94 -7.37
CA SER A 64 5.62 13.76 -8.74
C SER A 64 6.00 12.31 -9.05
N HIS A 65 6.17 11.50 -8.00
CA HIS A 65 6.45 10.08 -8.08
C HIS A 65 5.23 9.20 -7.80
N TYR A 66 4.02 9.76 -7.67
CA TYR A 66 2.82 8.95 -7.50
C TYR A 66 2.43 8.26 -8.81
N VAL A 67 1.89 7.05 -8.71
CA VAL A 67 1.25 6.42 -9.87
C VAL A 67 -0.07 7.12 -10.19
N ASP A 68 -0.60 6.89 -11.39
CA ASP A 68 -1.98 7.27 -11.69
C ASP A 68 -2.91 6.69 -10.62
N VAL A 69 -3.91 7.45 -10.19
CA VAL A 69 -4.80 7.04 -9.11
C VAL A 69 -5.48 5.69 -9.38
N GLN A 70 -5.78 5.35 -10.64
CA GLN A 70 -6.36 4.05 -11.01
C GLN A 70 -5.38 2.87 -10.91
N LYS A 71 -4.09 3.15 -10.70
CA LYS A 71 -3.02 2.16 -10.50
C LYS A 71 -2.63 1.99 -9.04
N VAL A 72 -3.24 2.76 -8.12
CA VAL A 72 -3.03 2.58 -6.67
C VAL A 72 -3.51 1.19 -6.29
N TYR A 73 -2.65 0.41 -5.65
CA TYR A 73 -2.96 -0.94 -5.24
C TYR A 73 -3.78 -0.95 -3.95
N LEU A 74 -5.01 -1.46 -4.07
CA LEU A 74 -5.96 -1.55 -2.96
C LEU A 74 -5.80 -2.86 -2.14
N GLY A 75 -5.01 -3.81 -2.64
CA GLY A 75 -5.00 -5.19 -2.17
C GLY A 75 -5.97 -6.07 -2.96
N TYR A 76 -5.57 -7.33 -3.19
CA TYR A 76 -6.30 -8.28 -4.05
C TYR A 76 -7.81 -8.36 -3.76
N THR A 77 -8.17 -8.55 -2.49
CA THR A 77 -9.57 -8.72 -2.08
C THR A 77 -10.40 -7.44 -2.26
N ALA A 78 -9.81 -6.26 -2.03
CA ALA A 78 -10.49 -4.99 -2.23
C ALA A 78 -10.67 -4.66 -3.72
N GLU A 79 -9.70 -5.01 -4.57
CA GLU A 79 -9.81 -4.92 -6.04
C GLU A 79 -10.96 -5.79 -6.56
N GLU A 80 -11.04 -7.06 -6.12
CA GLU A 80 -12.11 -7.97 -6.54
C GLU A 80 -13.51 -7.48 -6.13
N GLU A 81 -13.66 -6.99 -4.91
CA GLU A 81 -14.94 -6.47 -4.41
C GLU A 81 -15.34 -5.20 -5.18
N LEU A 82 -14.40 -4.28 -5.41
CA LEU A 82 -14.68 -3.07 -6.19
C LEU A 82 -15.10 -3.41 -7.62
N ALA A 83 -14.40 -4.36 -8.26
CA ALA A 83 -14.74 -4.83 -9.60
C ALA A 83 -16.13 -5.49 -9.63
N SER A 84 -16.47 -6.28 -8.61
CA SER A 84 -17.78 -6.93 -8.48
C SER A 84 -18.91 -5.90 -8.28
N LEU A 85 -18.70 -4.89 -7.44
CA LEU A 85 -19.65 -3.81 -7.18
C LEU A 85 -19.93 -2.98 -8.44
N VAL A 86 -18.87 -2.57 -9.13
CA VAL A 86 -18.98 -1.81 -10.40
C VAL A 86 -19.70 -2.63 -11.46
N SER A 87 -19.43 -3.93 -11.55
CA SER A 87 -20.09 -4.81 -12.52
C SER A 87 -21.57 -5.04 -12.20
N SER A 88 -21.94 -5.02 -10.91
CA SER A 88 -23.31 -5.31 -10.45
C SER A 88 -24.20 -4.07 -10.35
N SER A 89 -23.62 -2.87 -10.39
CA SER A 89 -24.33 -1.61 -10.18
C SER A 89 -24.01 -0.60 -11.30
N PRO A 90 -24.81 -0.58 -12.39
CA PRO A 90 -24.54 0.25 -13.56
C PRO A 90 -24.61 1.77 -13.28
N ASP A 91 -25.19 2.17 -12.14
CA ASP A 91 -25.32 3.57 -11.73
C ASP A 91 -24.06 4.13 -11.05
N ILE A 92 -23.08 3.28 -10.70
CA ILE A 92 -21.84 3.75 -10.08
C ILE A 92 -21.04 4.55 -11.10
N SER A 93 -20.82 5.82 -10.79
CA SER A 93 -20.04 6.69 -11.67
C SER A 93 -18.55 6.38 -11.57
N GLN A 94 -17.84 6.58 -12.68
CA GLN A 94 -16.37 6.52 -12.70
C GLN A 94 -15.73 7.50 -11.71
N LEU A 95 -16.42 8.60 -11.38
CA LEU A 95 -15.98 9.56 -10.37
C LEU A 95 -16.01 8.97 -8.96
N GLU A 96 -17.02 8.17 -8.63
CA GLU A 96 -17.12 7.49 -7.33
C GLU A 96 -16.04 6.42 -7.18
N VAL A 97 -15.81 5.62 -8.23
CA VAL A 97 -14.71 4.64 -8.26
C VAL A 97 -13.37 5.36 -8.06
N ARG A 98 -13.13 6.46 -8.78
CA ARG A 98 -11.91 7.25 -8.64
C ARG A 98 -11.72 7.80 -7.22
N LYS A 99 -12.80 8.20 -6.53
CA LYS A 99 -12.72 8.67 -5.13
C LYS A 99 -12.25 7.58 -4.18
N VAL A 100 -12.58 6.31 -4.42
CA VAL A 100 -12.08 5.19 -3.61
C VAL A 100 -10.56 5.11 -3.70
N TYR A 101 -10.00 5.12 -4.91
CA TYR A 101 -8.56 5.09 -5.12
C TYR A 101 -7.83 6.31 -4.51
N ILE A 102 -8.41 7.52 -4.63
CA ILE A 102 -7.86 8.73 -3.97
C ILE A 102 -7.84 8.54 -2.46
N THR A 103 -8.94 8.06 -1.88
CA THR A 103 -9.05 7.86 -0.43
C THR A 103 -8.03 6.84 0.07
N VAL A 104 -7.79 5.77 -0.68
CA VAL A 104 -6.78 4.76 -0.33
C VAL A 104 -5.36 5.30 -0.46
N ARG A 105 -5.07 6.06 -1.52
CA ARG A 105 -3.77 6.75 -1.64
C ARG A 105 -3.53 7.69 -0.46
N ASP A 106 -4.52 8.49 -0.10
CA ASP A 106 -4.41 9.47 0.99
C ASP A 106 -4.38 8.82 2.39
N PHE A 107 -4.70 7.53 2.49
CA PHE A 107 -4.56 6.75 3.73
C PHE A 107 -3.12 6.26 3.96
N TYR A 108 -2.40 5.92 2.88
CA TYR A 108 -1.00 5.48 2.98
C TYR A 108 -0.10 6.59 3.55
#